data_AF-A0A975GFL9-F1
#
_entry.id   AF-A0A975GFL9-F1
#
_cell.length_a   1.000
_cell.length_b   1.000
_cell.length_c   1.000
_cell.angle_alpha   90.00
_cell.angle_beta   90.00
_cell.angle_gamma   90.00
#
_symmetry.space_group_name_H-M   'P 1'
#
loop_
_entity.id
_entity.type
_entity.pdbx_description
1 polymer ?
#
loop_
_entity_poly.entity_id
_entity_poly.type
_entity_poly.pdbx_seq_one_letter_code
_entity_poly.pdbx_strand_id
1 'polypeptide(L)'
;MAIKKSELYSSLWASCGELRGGMDASQYKDYVLVLLFVKYVSDKYSGNPDALIEIPDGGSFQDMAALKGKTDIGDKINKIIGRLAESNDLKGVIDVADFNDEGWARARRWLTG
;
A
#
# COMPACT_ATOMS: atom_id res chain seq x y z
N MET A 1 -11.75 -5.06 27.29
CA MET A 1 -12.96 -4.29 26.91
C MET A 1 -13.40 -4.74 25.53
N ALA A 2 -14.69 -5.02 25.33
CA ALA A 2 -15.20 -5.34 24.00
C ALA A 2 -15.21 -4.06 23.15
N ILE A 3 -14.39 -4.00 22.11
CA ILE A 3 -14.40 -2.88 21.17
C ILE A 3 -15.74 -2.93 20.43
N LYS A 4 -16.53 -1.85 20.51
CA LYS A 4 -17.76 -1.75 19.73
C LYS A 4 -17.41 -1.55 18.27
N LYS A 5 -18.14 -2.21 17.36
CA LYS A 5 -17.92 -2.07 15.90
C LYS A 5 -17.87 -0.59 15.47
N SER A 6 -18.70 0.26 16.07
CA SER A 6 -18.72 1.71 15.82
C SER A 6 -17.42 2.43 16.20
N GLU A 7 -16.77 2.05 17.31
CA GLU A 7 -15.50 2.63 17.77
C GLU A 7 -14.32 2.17 16.91
N LEU A 8 -14.37 0.91 16.43
CA LEU A 8 -13.40 0.41 15.46
C LEU A 8 -13.49 1.18 14.15
N TYR A 9 -14.70 1.35 13.61
CA TYR A 9 -14.90 2.09 12.36
C TYR A 9 -14.48 3.56 12.48
N SER A 10 -14.81 4.23 13.59
CA SER A 10 -14.41 5.63 13.79
C SER A 10 -12.89 5.77 13.92
N SER A 11 -12.23 4.86 14.63
CA SER A 11 -10.77 4.86 14.78
C SER A 11 -10.04 4.61 13.45
N LEU A 12 -10.52 3.63 12.68
CA LEU A 12 -9.98 3.35 11.34
C LEU A 12 -10.18 4.54 10.40
N TRP A 13 -11.36 5.15 10.42
CA TRP A 13 -11.67 6.31 9.58
C TRP A 13 -10.80 7.53 9.94
N ALA A 14 -10.62 7.78 11.25
CA ALA A 14 -9.75 8.84 11.74
C ALA A 14 -8.30 8.61 11.33
N SER A 15 -7.79 7.38 11.47
CA SER A 15 -6.42 7.01 11.07
C SER A 15 -6.20 7.20 9.57
N CYS A 16 -7.17 6.81 8.74
CA CYS A 16 -7.14 7.08 7.29
C CYS A 16 -7.18 8.58 6.97
N GLY A 17 -7.95 9.37 7.73
CA GLY A 17 -7.96 10.83 7.61
C GLY A 17 -6.61 11.47 7.93
N GLU A 18 -5.94 11.00 8.98
CA GLU A 18 -4.60 11.45 9.33
C GLU A 18 -3.55 11.07 8.27
N LEU A 19 -3.63 9.86 7.72
CA LEU A 19 -2.73 9.39 6.68
C LEU A 19 -2.92 10.14 5.35
N ARG A 20 -4.17 10.41 4.95
CA ARG A 20 -4.49 11.20 3.76
C ARG A 20 -4.01 12.66 3.88
N GLY A 21 -4.08 13.22 5.07
CA GLY A 21 -3.76 14.63 5.31
C GLY A 21 -4.56 15.59 4.42
N GLY A 22 -3.87 16.52 3.76
CA GLY A 22 -4.48 17.54 2.90
C GLY A 22 -4.62 17.13 1.44
N MET A 23 -4.33 15.88 1.07
CA MET A 23 -4.37 15.43 -0.33
C MET A 23 -5.79 15.46 -0.90
N ASP A 24 -5.92 15.96 -2.14
CA ASP A 24 -7.20 15.92 -2.83
C ASP A 24 -7.68 14.48 -3.02
N ALA A 25 -9.00 14.27 -3.02
CA ALA A 25 -9.57 12.93 -3.10
C ALA A 25 -9.21 12.23 -4.42
N SER A 26 -9.06 13.00 -5.50
CA SER A 26 -8.69 12.48 -6.82
C SER A 26 -7.28 11.91 -6.86
N GLN A 27 -6.36 12.45 -6.08
CA GLN A 27 -4.98 11.96 -5.96
C GLN A 27 -4.89 10.81 -4.96
N TYR A 28 -5.61 10.91 -3.82
CA TYR A 28 -5.57 9.89 -2.78
C TYR A 28 -6.06 8.52 -3.26
N LYS A 29 -7.04 8.51 -4.17
CA LYS A 29 -7.59 7.27 -4.73
C LYS A 29 -6.50 6.41 -5.38
N ASP A 30 -5.53 7.02 -6.05
CA ASP A 30 -4.54 6.29 -6.85
C ASP A 30 -3.54 5.57 -5.92
N TYR A 31 -3.21 6.15 -4.77
CA TYR A 31 -2.37 5.51 -3.76
C TYR A 31 -3.12 4.41 -2.99
N VAL A 32 -4.33 4.70 -2.50
CA VAL A 32 -5.04 3.77 -1.61
C VAL A 32 -5.53 2.53 -2.35
N LEU A 33 -5.97 2.68 -3.61
CA LEU A 33 -6.45 1.54 -4.41
C LEU A 33 -5.30 0.58 -4.73
N VAL A 34 -4.11 1.10 -5.04
CA VAL A 34 -2.92 0.26 -5.27
C VAL A 34 -2.51 -0.49 -4.00
N LEU A 35 -2.46 0.19 -2.84
CA LEU A 35 -2.14 -0.49 -1.58
C LEU A 35 -3.15 -1.58 -1.22
N LEU A 36 -4.45 -1.32 -1.42
CA LEU A 36 -5.50 -2.30 -1.20
C LEU A 36 -5.39 -3.48 -2.17
N PHE A 37 -5.06 -3.20 -3.44
CA PHE A 37 -4.84 -4.25 -4.43
C PHE A 37 -3.69 -5.15 -4.02
N VAL A 38 -2.51 -4.60 -3.71
CA VAL A 38 -1.33 -5.37 -3.28
C VAL A 38 -1.64 -6.18 -2.03
N LYS A 39 -2.34 -5.58 -1.05
CA LYS A 39 -2.79 -6.28 0.16
C LYS A 39 -3.69 -7.46 -0.18
N TYR A 40 -4.69 -7.25 -1.01
CA TYR A 40 -5.65 -8.28 -1.39
C TYR A 40 -4.99 -9.46 -2.11
N VAL A 41 -4.15 -9.18 -3.12
CA VAL A 41 -3.49 -10.26 -3.88
C VAL A 41 -2.48 -10.99 -3.02
N SER A 42 -1.72 -10.28 -2.17
CA SER A 42 -0.77 -10.91 -1.24
C SER A 42 -1.49 -11.82 -0.24
N ASP A 43 -2.65 -11.40 0.28
CA ASP A 43 -3.41 -12.23 1.23
C ASP A 43 -4.05 -13.45 0.58
N LYS A 44 -4.55 -13.29 -0.65
CA LYS A 44 -5.33 -14.33 -1.34
C LYS A 44 -4.46 -15.35 -2.09
N TYR A 45 -3.35 -14.90 -2.64
CA TYR A 45 -2.56 -15.68 -3.61
C TYR A 45 -1.16 -16.03 -3.13
N SER A 46 -0.70 -15.53 -1.98
CA SER A 46 0.61 -15.91 -1.43
C SER A 46 0.69 -17.42 -1.22
N GLY A 47 1.66 -18.06 -1.90
CA GLY A 47 1.89 -19.50 -1.86
C GLY A 47 0.92 -20.36 -2.68
N ASN A 48 0.08 -19.75 -3.53
CA ASN A 48 -0.85 -20.48 -4.40
C ASN A 48 -0.29 -20.58 -5.84
N PRO A 49 0.10 -21.78 -6.31
CA PRO A 49 0.62 -21.98 -7.66
C PRO A 49 -0.43 -21.80 -8.77
N ASP A 50 -1.72 -21.91 -8.44
CA ASP A 50 -2.84 -21.73 -9.39
C ASP A 50 -3.41 -20.30 -9.36
N ALA A 51 -2.66 -19.36 -8.78
CA ALA A 51 -3.09 -17.96 -8.70
C ALA A 51 -3.12 -17.29 -10.08
N LEU A 52 -4.10 -16.41 -10.28
CA LEU A 52 -4.17 -15.56 -11.47
C LEU A 52 -3.13 -14.43 -11.45
N ILE A 53 -2.58 -14.13 -10.27
CA ILE A 53 -1.57 -13.10 -10.05
C ILE A 53 -0.40 -13.77 -9.35
N GLU A 54 0.77 -13.73 -9.96
CA GLU A 54 2.03 -14.16 -9.37
C GLU A 54 2.50 -13.11 -8.36
N ILE A 55 2.85 -13.53 -7.15
CA ILE A 55 3.49 -12.67 -6.15
C ILE A 55 4.99 -12.98 -6.19
N PRO A 56 5.81 -12.18 -6.89
CA PRO A 56 7.24 -12.45 -6.97
C PRO A 56 7.91 -12.21 -5.61
N ASP A 57 9.11 -12.77 -5.45
CA ASP A 57 9.94 -12.52 -4.27
C ASP A 57 10.20 -11.01 -4.09
N GLY A 58 9.88 -10.49 -2.91
CA GLY A 58 9.98 -9.05 -2.66
C GLY A 58 8.91 -8.22 -3.35
N GLY A 59 7.79 -8.83 -3.76
CA GLY A 59 6.61 -8.22 -4.39
C GLY A 59 5.35 -8.23 -3.51
N SER A 60 5.44 -8.71 -2.27
CA SER A 60 4.28 -8.92 -1.39
C SER A 60 4.01 -7.73 -0.48
N PHE A 61 2.81 -7.70 0.11
CA PHE A 61 2.46 -6.75 1.16
C PHE A 61 3.32 -6.92 2.42
N GLN A 62 3.74 -8.15 2.73
CA GLN A 62 4.63 -8.45 3.85
C GLN A 62 6.00 -7.79 3.66
N ASP A 63 6.50 -7.78 2.42
CA ASP A 63 7.73 -7.07 2.06
C ASP A 63 7.59 -5.57 2.27
N MET A 64 6.42 -4.99 1.92
CA MET A 64 6.13 -3.57 2.19
C MET A 64 6.10 -3.27 3.69
N ALA A 65 5.43 -4.11 4.48
CA ALA A 65 5.32 -3.93 5.92
C ALA A 65 6.70 -3.98 6.61
N ALA A 66 7.61 -4.82 6.11
CA ALA A 66 9.00 -4.91 6.58
C ALA A 66 9.85 -3.66 6.26
N LEU A 67 9.33 -2.69 5.51
CA LEU A 67 10.00 -1.41 5.24
C LEU A 67 9.73 -0.34 6.30
N LYS A 68 8.81 -0.58 7.25
CA LYS A 68 8.50 0.39 8.31
C LYS A 68 9.78 0.84 9.03
N GLY A 69 9.90 2.14 9.29
CA GLY A 69 11.08 2.75 9.90
C GLY A 69 12.23 3.08 8.95
N LYS A 70 12.14 2.72 7.65
CA LYS A 70 13.18 3.08 6.66
C LYS A 70 12.92 4.46 6.07
N THR A 71 13.95 5.31 6.02
CA THR A 71 13.85 6.68 5.51
C THR A 71 13.51 6.77 4.03
N ASP A 72 13.86 5.74 3.25
CA ASP A 72 13.61 5.58 1.82
C ASP A 72 12.42 4.65 1.53
N ILE A 73 11.46 4.56 2.46
CA ILE A 73 10.31 3.65 2.34
C ILE A 73 9.48 3.89 1.06
N GLY A 74 9.31 5.14 0.63
CA GLY A 74 8.56 5.49 -0.58
C GLY A 74 9.14 4.83 -1.84
N ASP A 75 10.43 5.04 -2.08
CA ASP A 75 11.16 4.43 -3.20
C ASP A 75 11.14 2.90 -3.16
N LYS A 76 11.17 2.32 -1.95
CA LYS A 76 11.12 0.87 -1.79
C LYS A 76 9.73 0.31 -2.06
N ILE A 77 8.66 1.01 -1.66
CA ILE A 77 7.29 0.64 -2.03
C ILE A 77 7.12 0.69 -3.54
N ASN A 78 7.58 1.74 -4.21
CA ASN A 78 7.57 1.86 -5.68
C ASN A 78 8.24 0.64 -6.35
N LYS A 79 9.40 0.20 -5.84
CA LYS A 79 10.11 -0.98 -6.37
C LYS A 79 9.35 -2.29 -6.16
N ILE A 80 8.69 -2.47 -5.02
CA ILE A 80 7.87 -3.66 -4.74
C ILE A 80 6.68 -3.72 -5.71
N ILE A 81 5.96 -2.60 -5.86
CA ILE A 81 4.83 -2.48 -6.78
C ILE A 81 5.29 -2.70 -8.22
N GLY A 82 6.42 -2.09 -8.60
CA GLY A 82 7.02 -2.25 -9.92
C GLY A 82 7.24 -3.73 -10.25
N ARG A 83 7.91 -4.49 -9.37
CA ARG A 83 8.12 -5.94 -9.55
C ARG A 83 6.82 -6.70 -9.73
N LEU A 84 5.84 -6.44 -8.86
CA LEU A 84 4.53 -7.07 -8.97
C LEU A 84 3.86 -6.74 -10.31
N ALA A 85 4.01 -5.51 -10.80
CA ALA A 85 3.48 -5.09 -12.09
C ALA A 85 4.19 -5.79 -13.26
N GLU A 86 5.53 -5.94 -13.21
CA GLU A 86 6.28 -6.59 -14.30
C GLU A 86 5.95 -8.09 -14.40
N SER A 87 5.84 -8.79 -13.27
CA SER A 87 5.52 -10.22 -13.24
C SER A 87 4.12 -10.56 -13.76
N ASN A 88 3.21 -9.58 -13.78
CA ASN A 88 1.79 -9.80 -14.10
C ASN A 88 1.29 -9.00 -15.30
N ASP A 89 2.17 -8.35 -16.06
CA ASP A 89 1.82 -7.45 -17.17
C ASP A 89 0.83 -6.32 -16.76
N LEU A 90 1.03 -5.77 -15.56
CA LEU A 90 0.21 -4.69 -14.97
C LEU A 90 0.94 -3.33 -14.95
N LYS A 91 1.97 -3.18 -15.78
CA LYS A 91 2.69 -1.90 -15.94
C LYS A 91 1.77 -0.82 -16.51
N GLY A 92 1.87 0.38 -15.98
CA GLY A 92 0.97 1.50 -16.27
C GLY A 92 -0.43 1.36 -15.65
N VAL A 93 -0.68 0.30 -14.86
CA VAL A 93 -1.98 0.07 -14.19
C VAL A 93 -1.85 0.25 -12.69
N ILE A 94 -0.94 -0.48 -12.06
CA ILE A 94 -0.79 -0.48 -10.59
C ILE A 94 0.44 0.31 -10.10
N ASP A 95 1.36 0.66 -10.99
CA ASP A 95 2.65 1.33 -10.72
C ASP A 95 2.66 2.82 -11.13
N VAL A 96 1.48 3.41 -11.34
CA VAL A 96 1.33 4.83 -11.73
C VAL A 96 1.55 5.77 -10.54
N ALA A 97 1.22 5.32 -9.33
CA ALA A 97 1.35 6.12 -8.11
C ALA A 97 2.80 6.17 -7.63
N ASP A 98 3.32 7.38 -7.39
CA ASP A 98 4.67 7.58 -6.86
C ASP A 98 4.65 7.82 -5.35
N PHE A 99 5.00 6.80 -4.58
CA PHE A 99 5.05 6.86 -3.11
C PHE A 99 6.24 7.68 -2.58
N ASN A 100 7.07 8.29 -3.43
CA ASN A 100 8.09 9.24 -3.01
C ASN A 100 7.67 10.72 -3.21
N ASP A 101 6.52 10.95 -3.86
CA ASP A 101 5.97 12.29 -4.12
C ASP A 101 5.62 13.04 -2.81
N GLU A 102 5.73 14.37 -2.86
CA GLU A 102 5.39 15.28 -1.74
C GLU A 102 3.96 15.12 -1.25
N GLY A 103 3.01 14.77 -2.12
CA GLY A 103 1.64 14.44 -1.74
C GLY A 103 1.60 13.31 -0.70
N TRP A 104 2.51 12.34 -0.79
CA TRP A 104 2.57 11.20 0.13
C TRP A 104 3.49 11.43 1.34
N ALA A 105 4.11 12.61 1.46
CA ALA A 105 5.11 12.90 2.50
C ALA A 105 4.58 12.74 3.94
N ARG A 106 3.30 13.00 4.19
CA ARG A 106 2.70 12.82 5.52
C ARG A 106 2.59 11.35 5.89
N ALA A 107 2.10 10.51 4.98
CA ALA A 107 2.03 9.07 5.17
C ALA A 107 3.44 8.46 5.33
N ARG A 108 4.40 8.92 4.50
CA ARG A 108 5.82 8.57 4.64
C ARG A 108 6.34 8.83 6.05
N ARG A 109 6.11 10.05 6.56
CA ARG A 109 6.56 10.47 7.89
C ARG A 109 5.96 9.59 8.99
N TRP A 110 4.67 9.26 8.88
CA TRP A 110 3.98 8.39 9.82
C TRP A 110 4.56 6.96 9.84
N LEU A 111 5.03 6.46 8.70
CA LEU A 111 5.64 5.12 8.60
C LEU A 111 7.10 5.08 9.07
N THR A 112 7.78 6.22 9.09
CA THR A 112 9.16 6.35 9.57
C THR A 112 9.29 6.70 11.04
N GLY A 113 8.23 7.23 11.66
CA GLY A 113 8.17 7.58 13.10
C GLY A 113 7.63 6.45 13.95
#